data_AF-A0A351X6S1-F1
#
_entry.id   AF-A0A351X6S1-F1
#
_cell.length_a   1.000
_cell.length_b   1.000
_cell.length_c   1.000
_cell.angle_alpha   90.00
_cell.angle_beta   90.00
_cell.angle_gamma   90.00
#
_symmetry.space_group_name_H-M   'P 1'
#
loop_
_entity.id
_entity.type
_entity.pdbx_description
1 polymer ?
#
loop_
_entity_poly.entity_id
_entity_poly.type
_entity_poly.pdbx_seq_one_letter_code
_entity_poly.pdbx_strand_id
1 'polypeptide(L)' 'MAIPDLTLLHAPSVYDFRRESILYGPVSDLVPSTPVFEMYPIGFTTMAEYLERHDLQTRIVNLAVRMLDDINFDV' A
#
# COMPACT_ATOMS: atom_id res chain seq x y z
N MET A 1 19.36 -0.30 -7.82
CA MET A 1 18.38 0.78 -7.63
C MET A 1 18.98 1.82 -6.70
N ALA A 2 18.74 3.11 -6.92
CA ALA A 2 19.12 4.16 -5.99
C ALA A 2 18.33 4.03 -4.66
N ILE A 3 18.95 4.49 -3.56
CA ILE A 3 18.33 4.55 -2.23
C ILE A 3 17.41 5.78 -2.22
N PRO A 4 16.11 5.63 -1.93
CA PRO A 4 15.21 6.78 -1.86
C PRO A 4 15.51 7.63 -0.62
N ASP A 5 15.33 8.95 -0.74
CA ASP A 5 15.39 9.89 0.37
C ASP A 5 14.18 9.74 1.31
N LEU A 6 13.02 9.35 0.77
CA LEU A 6 11.79 9.09 1.52
C LEU A 6 11.05 7.86 0.98
N THR A 7 10.65 6.96 1.90
CA THR A 7 9.75 5.86 1.59
C THR A 7 8.38 6.08 2.23
N LEU A 8 7.33 6.10 1.40
CA LEU A 8 5.93 6.15 1.82
C LEU A 8 5.38 4.72 1.88
N LEU A 9 5.22 4.20 3.10
CA LEU A 9 4.75 2.84 3.33
C LEU A 9 3.22 2.80 3.46
N HIS A 10 2.54 2.17 2.50
CA HIS A 10 1.09 1.97 2.56
C HIS A 10 0.80 0.69 3.34
N ALA A 11 0.28 0.85 4.55
CA ALA A 11 -0.17 -0.26 5.38
C ALA A 11 -1.44 -0.92 4.80
N PRO A 12 -1.65 -2.23 5.00
CA PRO A 12 -2.91 -2.86 4.67
C PRO A 12 -4.03 -2.27 5.53
N SER A 13 -5.27 -2.25 5.02
CA SER A 13 -6.43 -1.79 5.79
C SER A 13 -6.82 -2.72 6.94
N VAL A 14 -6.33 -3.96 6.88
CA VAL A 14 -6.43 -4.96 7.95
C VAL A 14 -5.03 -5.48 8.21
N TYR A 15 -4.60 -5.45 9.47
CA TYR A 15 -3.24 -5.84 9.86
C TYR A 15 -2.87 -7.27 9.44
N ASP A 16 -3.72 -8.26 9.70
CA ASP A 16 -3.47 -9.67 9.34
C ASP A 16 -4.63 -10.28 8.53
N PHE A 17 -4.84 -9.70 7.35
CA PHE A 17 -5.85 -10.16 6.39
C PHE A 17 -5.64 -11.59 5.89
N ARG A 18 -4.46 -12.19 6.12
CA ARG A 18 -4.14 -13.57 5.74
C ARG A 18 -4.69 -14.59 6.74
N ARG A 19 -4.83 -14.20 8.01
CA ARG A 19 -5.30 -15.08 9.09
C ARG A 19 -6.75 -14.84 9.49
N GLU A 20 -7.24 -13.61 9.36
CA GLU A 20 -8.60 -13.26 9.75
C GLU A 20 -9.54 -13.22 8.54
N SER A 21 -10.54 -14.10 8.55
CA SER A 21 -11.66 -14.00 7.61
C SER A 21 -12.57 -12.84 8.04
N ILE A 22 -12.44 -11.71 7.36
CA ILE A 22 -13.21 -10.50 7.64
C ILE A 22 -14.39 -10.43 6.67
N LEU A 23 -15.58 -10.23 7.22
CA LEU A 23 -16.74 -9.85 6.42
C LEU A 23 -16.56 -8.39 6.01
N TYR A 24 -15.90 -8.18 4.87
CA TYR A 24 -15.87 -6.88 4.23
C TYR A 24 -17.31 -6.57 3.80
N GLY A 25 -17.97 -5.69 4.54
CA GLY A 25 -19.33 -5.26 4.24
C GLY A 25 -19.42 -4.55 2.88
N PRO A 26 -20.45 -3.71 2.64
CA PRO A 26 -20.75 -3.13 1.32
C PRO A 26 -19.63 -2.26 0.70
N VAL A 27 -18.55 -1.99 1.42
CA VAL A 27 -17.32 -1.35 0.92
C VAL A 27 -16.60 -2.25 -0.12
N SER A 28 -16.67 -3.58 0.02
CA SER A 28 -16.03 -4.52 -0.91
C SER A 28 -16.74 -4.63 -2.27
N ASP A 29 -18.03 -4.29 -2.34
CA ASP A 29 -18.83 -4.36 -3.57
C ASP A 29 -18.71 -3.09 -4.44
N LEU A 30 -18.21 -2.00 -3.86
CA LEU A 30 -18.21 -0.66 -4.49
C LEU A 30 -16.82 -0.21 -4.98
N VAL A 31 -15.76 -0.95 -4.66
CA VAL A 31 -14.39 -0.66 -5.12
C VAL A 31 -13.86 -1.87 -5.87
N PRO A 32 -13.37 -1.73 -7.12
CA PRO A 32 -12.88 -2.85 -7.92
C PRO A 32 -11.53 -3.44 -7.44
N SER A 33 -11.03 -3.05 -6.27
CA SER A 33 -9.84 -3.63 -5.65
C SER A 33 -10.23 -4.75 -4.69
N THR A 34 -9.32 -5.69 -4.43
CA THR A 34 -9.50 -6.55 -3.26
C THR A 34 -9.65 -5.67 -2.01
N PRO A 35 -10.39 -6.13 -0.99
CA PRO A 35 -10.63 -5.36 0.22
C PRO A 35 -9.38 -5.14 1.08
N VAL A 36 -8.23 -5.65 0.62
CA VAL A 36 -6.90 -5.46 1.22
C VAL A 36 -6.26 -4.12 0.79
N PHE A 37 -6.92 -3.35 -0.09
CA PHE A 37 -6.47 -2.06 -0.61
C PHE A 37 -5.11 -2.16 -1.35
N GLU A 38 -5.15 -2.82 -2.50
CA GLU A 38 -3.98 -2.95 -3.39
C GLU A 38 -3.65 -1.65 -4.16
N MET A 39 -4.56 -0.68 -4.17
CA MET A 39 -4.39 0.57 -4.90
C MET A 39 -3.51 1.57 -4.12
N TYR A 40 -2.62 2.28 -4.82
CA TYR A 40 -1.82 3.33 -4.18
C TYR A 40 -2.71 4.47 -3.69
N PRO A 41 -2.53 4.96 -2.44
CA PRO A 41 -3.33 6.05 -1.91
C PRO A 41 -3.08 7.32 -2.73
N ILE A 42 -4.14 7.99 -3.19
CA ILE A 42 -3.98 9.21 -3.98
C ILE A 42 -3.15 10.26 -3.26
N GLY A 43 -3.27 10.36 -1.93
CA GLY A 43 -2.46 11.26 -1.11
C GLY A 43 -0.97 10.94 -1.17
N PHE A 44 -0.58 9.65 -1.26
CA PHE A 44 0.82 9.26 -1.41
C PHE A 44 1.35 9.65 -2.78
N THR A 45 0.58 9.44 -3.84
CA THR A 45 0.95 9.86 -5.20
C THR A 45 1.12 11.38 -5.28
N THR A 46 0.23 12.15 -4.65
CA THR A 46 0.34 13.62 -4.58
C THR A 46 1.59 14.07 -3.81
N MET A 47 1.89 13.44 -2.66
CA MET A 47 3.10 13.77 -1.90
C MET A 47 4.37 13.40 -2.67
N ALA A 48 4.40 12.23 -3.31
CA ALA A 48 5.52 11.78 -4.14
C ALA A 48 5.79 12.75 -5.28
N GLU A 49 4.76 13.15 -6.03
CA GLU A 49 4.89 14.13 -7.12
C GLU A 49 5.46 15.46 -6.63
N TYR A 50 4.94 15.99 -5.53
CA TYR A 50 5.42 17.24 -4.96
C TYR A 50 6.91 17.14 -4.59
N LEU A 51 7.31 16.08 -3.90
CA LEU A 51 8.70 15.89 -3.44
C LEU A 51 9.67 15.62 -4.59
N GLU A 52 9.26 14.87 -5.61
CA GLU A 52 10.06 14.63 -6.81
C GLU A 52 10.32 15.91 -7.60
N ARG A 53 9.36 16.84 -7.63
CA ARG A 53 9.56 18.20 -8.18
C ARG A 53 10.56 19.04 -7.39
N HIS A 54 10.90 18.63 -6.18
CA HIS A 54 11.87 19.26 -5.29
C HIS A 54 13.15 18.41 -5.12
N ASP A 55 13.48 17.60 -6.14
CA ASP A 55 14.70 16.80 -6.24
C ASP A 55 14.87 15.73 -5.14
N LEU A 56 13.77 15.34 -4.46
CA LEU A 56 13.78 14.25 -3.49
C LEU A 56 13.31 12.95 -4.16
N GLN A 57 14.15 11.90 -4.06
CA GLN A 57 13.80 10.58 -4.57
C GLN A 57 12.82 9.90 -3.63
N THR A 58 11.55 9.81 -4.04
CA THR A 58 10.53 9.12 -3.24
C THR A 58 10.26 7.70 -3.74
N ARG A 59 9.78 6.84 -2.85
CA ARG A 59 9.28 5.51 -3.20
C ARG A 59 8.01 5.20 -2.42
N ILE A 60 6.97 4.78 -3.12
CA ILE A 60 5.77 4.23 -2.49
C ILE A 60 5.91 2.70 -2.43
N VAL A 61 5.68 2.12 -1.26
CA VAL A 61 5.69 0.67 -1.04
C VAL A 61 4.32 0.25 -0.53
N ASN A 62 3.62 -0.61 -1.26
CA ASN A 62 2.39 -1.24 -0.77
C ASN A 62 2.74 -2.50 0.04
N LEU A 63 2.52 -2.43 1.35
CA LEU A 63 2.82 -3.52 2.28
C LEU A 63 1.90 -4.73 2.06
N ALA A 64 0.62 -4.50 1.76
CA ALA A 64 -0.33 -5.58 1.48
C ALA A 64 0.09 -6.43 0.29
N VAL A 65 0.50 -5.78 -0.81
CA VAL A 65 0.99 -6.48 -2.01
C VAL A 65 2.24 -7.29 -1.67
N ARG A 66 3.16 -6.76 -0.87
CA ARG A 66 4.34 -7.50 -0.41
C ARG A 66 4.01 -8.75 0.41
N MET A 67 2.98 -8.67 1.26
CA MET A 67 2.48 -9.80 2.05
C MET A 67 1.72 -10.83 1.20
N LEU A 68 1.13 -10.42 0.07
CA LEU A 68 0.47 -11.29 -0.91
C LEU A 68 1.47 -12.00 -1.83
N ASP A 69 2.53 -11.29 -2.26
CA ASP A 69 3.57 -11.81 -3.16
C ASP A 69 4.50 -12.82 -2.48
N ASP A 70 4.74 -12.68 -1.17
CA ASP A 70 5.58 -13.58 -0.38
C ASP A 70 4.89 -14.00 0.91
N ILE A 71 4.54 -15.29 0.98
CA ILE A 71 3.88 -15.91 2.13
C ILE A 71 4.73 -15.87 3.41
N ASN A 72 6.06 -15.77 3.30
CA ASN A 72 6.96 -15.68 4.44
C ASN A 72 7.25 -14.23 4.85
N PHE A 73 6.68 -13.26 4.14
CA PHE A 73 6.78 -11.85 4.48
C PHE A 73 5.75 -11.54 5.57
N ASP A 74 6.12 -11.81 6.81
CA ASP A 74 5.37 -11.49 8.03
C ASP A 74 5.90 -10.20 8.66
N VAL A 75 4.98 -9.37 9.19
CA VAL A 75 5.26 -8.07 9.82
C VAL A 75 4.67 -7.95 11.21
#